data_AF-A0A955MIN8-F1
#
_entry.id   AF-A0A955MIN8-F1
#
_cell.length_a   1.000
_cell.length_b   1.000
_cell.length_c   1.000
_cell.angle_alpha   90.00
_cell.angle_beta   90.00
_cell.angle_gamma   90.00
#
_symmetry.space_group_name_H-M   'P 1'
#
loop_
_entity.id
_entity.type
_entity.pdbx_description
1 polymer ?
#
loop_
_entity_poly.entity_id
_entity_poly.type
_entity_poly.pdbx_seq_one_letter_code
_entity_poly.pdbx_strand_id
1 'polypeptide(L)'
;DINKNINALAQSPFWMKIGAIQWDLVLDEMKLAPHERAIVEKVQQELSNVTQNPLFQNLFSKEAVVAVYPYEQVYEDITKLSNQEMIKAVESFFSKFLIVTRLSPEVQVLEILTRSIEKYGANVTLEKEEYNNETINLLKVKNTPVVFAYARLKDLLVIGFGSDGVKASIDVFLKQGSPLAGSSDYAKKSGRFVKSADMESYWNVDSLLKFLEDQIKIRSKFSQHERVEDYFQMMRAFQSVVISMDMDKINTIKTEIMLDKSQLPADVLPMYNCRSVENASTAFVPKDVIGYQWNKCFDLGYYWNQMQRDLQQMPAEATQQQIASIEGFLGMSIEKDLIPAIGDEIGGFMKDLDMSGPFPLPKIALFIKVKNKDTIQKLLDLLKTVPLVALQNEEYSNVAYHYVALPLGEALQPGYFYLDDYLIIAMNRQLIKDSIDAYKNGENSFKDNKAFASYPIFKEKNMSFYFIRTDQIMAKFKGLIEWGNRFNLSQSAKQDAFRAGAERRLDDVNGQYEAKEQESTTIDENITKVEDEIWLLESKNEDAASKRNQLAELQKDKGLVADDLEKLSAQKQELQEVISGYDSRGQDPQKRQFLLDQVVFPILDAIETNEWFVSTGKTTNDSFEFLFSIKGK
;
A
#
# COMPACT_ATOMS: atom_id res chain seq x y z
N ASP A 1 18.71 -1.89 -25.53
CA ASP A 1 19.39 -3.21 -25.43
C ASP A 1 18.84 -3.90 -24.19
N ILE A 2 17.93 -4.85 -24.37
CA ILE A 2 17.22 -5.49 -23.27
C ILE A 2 18.19 -6.28 -22.36
N ASN A 3 19.16 -7.00 -22.93
CA ASN A 3 20.14 -7.74 -22.13
C ASN A 3 20.99 -6.81 -21.27
N LYS A 4 21.44 -5.68 -21.83
CA LYS A 4 22.14 -4.65 -21.06
C LYS A 4 21.30 -4.18 -19.87
N ASN A 5 20.02 -3.89 -20.10
CA ASN A 5 19.12 -3.36 -19.07
C ASN A 5 18.78 -4.40 -18.01
N ILE A 6 18.49 -5.65 -18.39
CA ILE A 6 18.28 -6.76 -17.46
C ILE A 6 19.55 -7.03 -16.63
N ASN A 7 20.72 -7.03 -17.26
CA ASN A 7 21.98 -7.23 -16.55
C ASN A 7 22.26 -6.08 -15.57
N ALA A 8 22.05 -4.82 -16.00
CA ALA A 8 22.20 -3.66 -15.13
C ALA A 8 21.23 -3.71 -13.94
N LEU A 9 19.98 -4.11 -14.19
CA LEU A 9 18.97 -4.30 -13.15
C LEU A 9 19.37 -5.41 -12.18
N ALA A 10 19.73 -6.59 -12.68
CA ALA A 10 20.17 -7.73 -11.86
C ALA A 10 21.44 -7.44 -11.04
N GLN A 11 22.35 -6.62 -11.57
CA GLN A 11 23.58 -6.18 -10.89
C GLN A 11 23.38 -4.94 -10.01
N SER A 12 22.18 -4.35 -9.98
CA SER A 12 21.94 -3.18 -9.14
C SER A 12 22.03 -3.56 -7.65
N PRO A 13 22.50 -2.64 -6.79
CA PRO A 13 22.56 -2.89 -5.35
C PRO A 13 21.23 -3.31 -4.74
N PHE A 14 20.11 -2.79 -5.26
CA PHE A 14 18.76 -3.18 -4.85
C PHE A 14 18.52 -4.68 -5.08
N TRP A 15 18.66 -5.15 -6.32
CA TRP A 15 18.36 -6.54 -6.67
C TRP A 15 19.36 -7.52 -6.06
N MET A 16 20.64 -7.14 -5.92
CA MET A 16 21.61 -7.97 -5.21
C MET A 16 21.22 -8.19 -3.74
N LYS A 17 20.69 -7.18 -3.05
CA LYS A 17 20.21 -7.32 -1.66
C LYS A 17 18.93 -8.14 -1.56
N ILE A 18 17.97 -7.95 -2.47
CA ILE A 18 16.75 -8.78 -2.53
C ILE A 18 17.11 -10.25 -2.81
N GLY A 19 18.02 -10.50 -3.75
CA GLY A 19 18.47 -11.84 -4.12
C GLY A 19 19.29 -12.54 -3.02
N ALA A 20 19.82 -11.80 -2.04
CA ALA A 20 20.58 -12.36 -0.93
C ALA A 20 19.70 -12.90 0.22
N ILE A 21 18.38 -12.70 0.16
CA ILE A 21 17.44 -13.23 1.16
C ILE A 21 17.45 -14.77 1.10
N GLN A 22 17.76 -15.40 2.23
CA GLN A 22 17.82 -16.86 2.37
C GLN A 22 16.41 -17.44 2.55
N TRP A 23 15.64 -17.47 1.47
CA TRP A 23 14.25 -17.92 1.54
C TRP A 23 14.09 -19.34 2.06
N ASP A 24 15.00 -20.27 1.75
CA ASP A 24 14.94 -21.63 2.30
C ASP A 24 14.91 -21.63 3.84
N LEU A 25 15.80 -20.82 4.46
CA LEU A 25 15.85 -20.65 5.91
C LEU A 25 14.54 -20.04 6.45
N VAL A 26 13.98 -19.06 5.72
CA VAL A 26 12.70 -18.42 6.09
C VAL A 26 11.55 -19.43 6.03
N LEU A 27 11.48 -20.25 4.98
CA LEU A 27 10.45 -21.26 4.80
C LEU A 27 10.55 -22.35 5.88
N ASP A 28 11.76 -22.75 6.24
CA ASP A 28 12.04 -23.72 7.31
C ASP A 28 11.57 -23.21 8.69
N GLU A 29 11.95 -21.98 9.05
CA GLU A 29 11.57 -21.36 10.33
C GLU A 29 10.06 -21.10 10.43
N MET A 30 9.43 -20.79 9.30
CA MET A 30 7.99 -20.58 9.25
C MET A 30 7.18 -21.88 9.44
N LYS A 31 7.83 -23.05 9.30
CA LYS A 31 7.21 -24.38 9.37
C LYS A 31 6.03 -24.51 8.39
N LEU A 32 6.19 -23.94 7.19
CA LEU A 32 5.15 -24.00 6.16
C LEU A 32 4.89 -25.44 5.73
N ALA A 33 3.65 -25.70 5.29
CA ALA A 33 3.31 -27.01 4.77
C ALA A 33 4.07 -27.28 3.45
N PRO A 34 4.37 -28.55 3.11
CA PRO A 34 5.16 -28.89 1.92
C PRO A 34 4.61 -28.30 0.61
N HIS A 35 3.29 -28.15 0.49
CA HIS A 35 2.67 -27.57 -0.71
C HIS A 35 2.89 -26.06 -0.82
N GLU A 36 2.89 -25.33 0.30
CA GLU A 36 3.17 -23.89 0.34
C GLU A 36 4.63 -23.63 -0.02
N ARG A 37 5.54 -24.45 0.54
CA ARG A 37 6.97 -24.44 0.21
C ARG A 37 7.20 -24.68 -1.29
N ALA A 38 6.57 -25.70 -1.86
CA ALA A 38 6.72 -26.04 -3.28
C ALA A 38 6.25 -24.90 -4.21
N ILE A 39 5.26 -24.10 -3.81
CA ILE A 39 4.83 -22.92 -4.58
C ILE A 39 5.92 -21.85 -4.58
N VAL A 40 6.49 -21.53 -3.42
CA VAL A 40 7.55 -20.51 -3.32
C VAL A 40 8.81 -20.93 -4.06
N GLU A 41 9.25 -22.18 -3.87
CA GLU A 41 10.40 -22.76 -4.57
C GLU A 41 10.18 -22.73 -6.10
N LYS A 42 8.98 -23.09 -6.57
CA LYS A 42 8.65 -23.01 -7.99
C LYS A 42 8.72 -21.58 -8.51
N VAL A 43 8.16 -20.60 -7.78
CA VAL A 43 8.23 -19.19 -8.21
C VAL A 43 9.69 -18.71 -8.28
N GLN A 44 10.52 -19.04 -7.30
CA GLN A 44 11.95 -18.68 -7.32
C GLN A 44 12.70 -19.33 -8.47
N GLN A 45 12.44 -20.62 -8.69
CA GLN A 45 13.07 -21.37 -9.77
C GLN A 45 12.66 -20.81 -11.12
N GLU A 46 11.37 -20.52 -11.35
CA GLU A 46 10.89 -19.95 -12.61
C GLU A 46 11.47 -18.54 -12.84
N LEU A 47 11.51 -17.67 -11.82
CA LEU A 47 12.10 -16.33 -11.94
C LEU A 47 13.60 -16.38 -12.29
N SER A 48 14.34 -17.28 -11.65
CA SER A 48 15.78 -17.47 -11.91
C SER A 48 16.01 -18.08 -13.29
N ASN A 49 15.16 -19.02 -13.69
CA ASN A 49 15.26 -19.71 -14.96
C ASN A 49 14.95 -18.79 -16.14
N VAL A 50 13.97 -17.88 -16.04
CA VAL A 50 13.58 -17.02 -17.18
C VAL A 50 14.75 -16.15 -17.66
N THR A 51 15.48 -15.52 -16.75
CA THR A 51 16.61 -14.63 -17.11
C THR A 51 17.85 -15.39 -17.58
N GLN A 52 18.01 -16.63 -17.13
CA GLN A 52 19.11 -17.52 -17.52
C GLN A 52 18.76 -18.41 -18.72
N ASN A 53 17.50 -18.44 -19.16
CA ASN A 53 17.05 -19.32 -20.23
C ASN A 53 17.68 -18.87 -21.56
N PRO A 54 18.44 -19.74 -22.25
CA PRO A 54 19.01 -19.42 -23.55
C PRO A 54 17.97 -18.99 -24.59
N LEU A 55 16.74 -19.50 -24.52
CA LEU A 55 15.62 -19.04 -25.36
C LEU A 55 15.34 -17.57 -25.10
N PHE A 56 15.21 -17.18 -23.83
CA PHE A 56 14.91 -15.81 -23.47
C PHE A 56 16.07 -14.88 -23.86
N GLN A 57 17.31 -15.24 -23.54
CA GLN A 57 18.47 -14.43 -23.90
C GLN A 57 18.66 -14.28 -25.42
N ASN A 58 18.43 -15.35 -26.19
CA ASN A 58 18.59 -15.28 -27.64
C ASN A 58 17.44 -14.55 -28.31
N LEU A 59 16.20 -14.80 -27.87
CA LEU A 59 15.03 -14.16 -28.44
C LEU A 59 14.92 -12.70 -28.04
N PHE A 60 15.16 -12.32 -26.79
CA PHE A 60 14.89 -10.98 -26.28
C PHE A 60 16.17 -10.15 -26.06
N SER A 61 17.29 -10.49 -26.69
CA SER A 61 18.59 -9.82 -26.42
C SER A 61 18.63 -8.34 -26.79
N LYS A 62 18.04 -7.97 -27.92
CA LYS A 62 18.23 -6.64 -28.53
C LYS A 62 17.04 -5.73 -28.31
N GLU A 63 15.95 -6.04 -29.01
CA GLU A 63 14.71 -5.28 -29.08
C GLU A 63 13.56 -6.26 -29.15
N ALA A 64 12.52 -6.01 -28.38
CA ALA A 64 11.29 -6.79 -28.43
C ALA A 64 10.09 -5.85 -28.29
N VAL A 65 9.04 -6.18 -29.02
CA VAL A 65 7.77 -5.48 -29.03
C VAL A 65 6.68 -6.50 -28.74
N VAL A 66 5.78 -6.15 -27.83
CA VAL A 66 4.53 -6.87 -27.62
C VAL A 66 3.40 -5.99 -28.14
N ALA A 67 2.60 -6.53 -29.04
CA ALA A 67 1.40 -5.87 -29.54
C ALA A 67 0.17 -6.69 -29.17
N VAL A 68 -0.86 -6.01 -28.68
CA VAL A 68 -2.16 -6.59 -28.37
C VAL A 68 -3.22 -5.78 -29.11
N TYR A 69 -3.96 -6.46 -29.98
CA TYR A 69 -5.03 -5.84 -30.75
C TYR A 69 -6.40 -6.11 -30.11
N PRO A 70 -7.40 -5.23 -30.31
CA PRO A 70 -8.75 -5.48 -29.82
C PRO A 70 -9.30 -6.80 -30.39
N TYR A 71 -10.06 -7.50 -29.55
CA TYR A 71 -10.79 -8.69 -29.94
C TYR A 71 -12.20 -8.30 -30.37
N GLU A 72 -12.57 -8.57 -31.63
CA GLU A 72 -13.85 -8.08 -32.19
C GLU A 72 -15.03 -8.99 -31.87
N GLN A 73 -14.79 -10.26 -31.53
CA GLN A 73 -15.88 -11.18 -31.23
C GLN A 73 -16.40 -10.93 -29.82
N VAL A 74 -17.72 -10.82 -29.71
CA VAL A 74 -18.39 -10.76 -28.42
C VAL A 74 -19.22 -12.01 -28.23
N TYR A 75 -19.07 -12.65 -27.08
CA TYR A 75 -19.86 -13.82 -26.70
C TYR A 75 -20.95 -13.41 -25.72
N GLU A 76 -22.21 -13.72 -26.05
CA GLU A 76 -23.35 -13.44 -25.17
C GLU A 76 -23.23 -14.12 -23.81
N ASP A 77 -22.72 -15.36 -23.79
CA ASP A 77 -22.51 -16.13 -22.58
C ASP A 77 -21.39 -17.16 -22.78
N ILE A 78 -20.21 -16.86 -22.21
CA ILE A 78 -19.04 -17.75 -22.31
C ILE A 78 -19.31 -19.11 -21.66
N THR A 79 -20.24 -19.18 -20.69
CA THR A 79 -20.59 -20.43 -19.99
C THR A 79 -21.45 -21.36 -20.84
N LYS A 80 -22.06 -20.84 -21.91
CA LYS A 80 -22.84 -21.63 -22.88
C LYS A 80 -22.02 -22.11 -24.06
N LEU A 81 -20.77 -21.66 -24.19
CA LEU A 81 -19.89 -22.15 -25.24
C LEU A 81 -19.59 -23.63 -24.99
N SER A 82 -19.79 -24.44 -26.03
CA SER A 82 -19.24 -25.78 -26.03
C SER A 82 -17.72 -25.73 -25.85
N ASN A 83 -17.11 -26.84 -25.41
CA ASN A 83 -15.65 -26.91 -25.30
C ASN A 83 -14.95 -26.50 -26.61
N GLN A 84 -15.50 -26.83 -27.78
CA GLN A 84 -14.94 -26.45 -29.07
C GLN A 84 -15.06 -24.94 -29.36
N GLU A 85 -16.18 -24.32 -28.99
CA GLU A 85 -16.38 -22.88 -29.16
C GLU A 85 -15.53 -22.08 -28.18
N MET A 86 -15.41 -22.52 -26.93
CA MET A 86 -14.52 -21.92 -25.94
C MET A 86 -13.06 -22.02 -26.38
N ILE A 87 -12.66 -23.15 -26.95
CA ILE A 87 -11.34 -23.32 -27.54
C ILE A 87 -11.09 -22.32 -28.68
N LYS A 88 -12.04 -22.17 -29.60
CA LYS A 88 -11.94 -21.19 -30.71
C LYS A 88 -11.94 -19.75 -30.20
N ALA A 89 -12.70 -19.47 -29.15
CA ALA A 89 -12.73 -18.17 -28.49
C ALA A 89 -11.36 -17.83 -27.90
N VAL A 90 -10.77 -18.77 -27.19
CA VAL A 90 -9.42 -18.65 -26.61
C VAL A 90 -8.39 -18.46 -27.72
N GLU A 91 -8.42 -19.26 -28.78
CA GLU A 91 -7.52 -19.14 -29.92
C GLU A 91 -7.65 -17.77 -30.61
N SER A 92 -8.88 -17.32 -30.85
CA SER A 92 -9.15 -16.06 -31.52
C SER A 92 -8.83 -14.83 -30.65
N PHE A 93 -8.96 -14.94 -29.33
CA PHE A 93 -8.51 -13.92 -28.39
C PHE A 93 -6.98 -13.83 -28.38
N PHE A 94 -6.31 -14.98 -28.21
CA PHE A 94 -4.86 -15.01 -28.16
C PHE A 94 -4.20 -14.68 -29.50
N SER A 95 -4.89 -14.86 -30.64
CA SER A 95 -4.35 -14.49 -31.96
C SER A 95 -4.17 -12.99 -32.17
N LYS A 96 -4.67 -12.18 -31.24
CA LYS A 96 -4.41 -10.74 -31.18
C LYS A 96 -3.13 -10.37 -30.44
N PHE A 97 -2.44 -11.35 -29.84
CA PHE A 97 -1.15 -11.17 -29.18
C PHE A 97 -0.03 -11.49 -30.15
N LEU A 98 0.87 -10.53 -30.32
CA LEU A 98 2.05 -10.64 -31.15
C LEU A 98 3.29 -10.24 -30.38
N ILE A 99 4.33 -11.04 -30.54
CA ILE A 99 5.67 -10.75 -30.07
C ILE A 99 6.54 -10.59 -31.30
N VAL A 100 7.18 -9.44 -31.44
CA VAL A 100 8.17 -9.19 -32.49
C VAL A 100 9.51 -8.97 -31.81
N THR A 101 10.54 -9.68 -32.23
CA THR A 101 11.86 -9.51 -31.67
C THR A 101 12.95 -9.50 -32.73
N ARG A 102 14.05 -8.79 -32.47
CA ARG A 102 15.21 -8.75 -33.36
C ARG A 102 16.21 -9.84 -33.00
N LEU A 103 16.52 -10.71 -33.95
CA LEU A 103 17.46 -11.82 -33.79
C LEU A 103 18.85 -11.49 -34.31
N SER A 104 19.86 -12.16 -33.75
CA SER A 104 21.18 -12.21 -34.38
C SER A 104 21.16 -13.19 -35.58
N PRO A 105 21.96 -12.93 -36.63
CA PRO A 105 21.97 -13.74 -37.85
C PRO A 105 22.17 -15.24 -37.58
N GLU A 106 22.95 -15.59 -36.56
CA GLU A 106 23.35 -16.95 -36.20
C GLU A 106 22.27 -17.75 -35.46
N VAL A 107 21.17 -17.12 -35.04
CA VAL A 107 20.14 -17.76 -34.21
C VAL A 107 19.29 -18.73 -35.05
N GLN A 108 19.39 -20.04 -34.73
CA GLN A 108 18.52 -21.09 -35.29
C GLN A 108 17.22 -21.20 -34.49
N VAL A 109 16.26 -20.32 -34.78
CA VAL A 109 14.97 -20.20 -34.06
C VAL A 109 14.26 -21.54 -33.85
N LEU A 110 14.20 -22.36 -34.91
CA LEU A 110 13.53 -23.65 -34.88
C LEU A 110 14.14 -24.59 -33.83
N GLU A 111 15.48 -24.65 -33.78
CA GLU A 111 16.18 -25.49 -32.81
C GLU A 111 15.94 -25.02 -31.37
N ILE A 112 15.93 -23.71 -31.14
CA ILE A 112 15.74 -23.14 -29.80
C ILE A 112 14.30 -23.35 -29.33
N LEU A 113 13.30 -23.09 -30.18
CA LEU A 113 11.88 -23.31 -29.82
C LEU A 113 11.58 -24.78 -29.59
N THR A 114 12.05 -25.67 -30.47
CA THR A 114 11.79 -27.12 -30.36
C THR A 114 12.41 -27.68 -29.08
N ARG A 115 13.70 -27.41 -28.81
CA ARG A 115 14.36 -27.81 -27.56
C ARG A 115 13.70 -27.25 -26.31
N SER A 116 13.17 -26.02 -26.38
CA SER A 116 12.52 -25.40 -25.24
C SER A 116 11.17 -26.06 -24.94
N ILE A 117 10.37 -26.36 -25.96
CA ILE A 117 9.06 -26.97 -25.77
C ILE A 117 9.18 -28.45 -25.37
N GLU A 118 10.15 -29.18 -25.92
CA GLU A 118 10.45 -30.57 -25.54
C GLU A 118 10.75 -30.71 -24.05
N LYS A 119 11.45 -29.73 -23.44
CA LYS A 119 11.72 -29.73 -21.99
C LYS A 119 10.46 -29.70 -21.13
N TYR A 120 9.35 -29.19 -21.64
CA TYR A 120 8.06 -29.17 -20.94
C TYR A 120 7.22 -30.44 -21.21
N GLY A 121 7.78 -31.46 -21.86
CA GLY A 121 7.10 -32.74 -22.12
C GLY A 121 5.97 -32.64 -23.15
N ALA A 122 5.84 -31.51 -23.83
CA ALA A 122 4.84 -31.31 -24.86
C ALA A 122 5.32 -31.95 -26.18
N ASN A 123 4.62 -33.00 -26.62
CA ASN A 123 4.77 -33.49 -27.99
C ASN A 123 4.25 -32.41 -28.95
N VAL A 124 5.15 -31.73 -29.65
CA VAL A 124 4.80 -30.74 -30.67
C VAL A 124 4.93 -31.30 -32.07
N THR A 125 4.03 -30.89 -32.97
CA THR A 125 4.18 -31.12 -34.41
C THR A 125 4.44 -29.79 -35.09
N LEU A 126 5.46 -29.77 -35.95
CA LEU A 126 5.80 -28.62 -36.78
C LEU A 126 5.13 -28.78 -38.15
N GLU A 127 4.32 -27.79 -38.53
CA GLU A 127 3.81 -27.64 -39.88
C GLU A 127 4.34 -26.34 -40.51
N LYS A 128 4.28 -26.26 -41.84
CA LYS A 128 4.64 -25.06 -42.59
C LYS A 128 3.45 -24.60 -43.39
N GLU A 129 3.22 -23.30 -43.39
CA GLU A 129 2.22 -22.60 -44.19
C GLU A 129 2.96 -21.54 -45.02
N GLU A 130 2.69 -21.49 -46.33
CA GLU A 130 3.24 -20.45 -47.21
C GLU A 130 2.24 -19.30 -47.34
N TYR A 131 2.69 -18.07 -47.13
CA TYR A 131 1.86 -16.88 -47.24
C TYR A 131 2.65 -15.72 -47.84
N ASN A 132 2.20 -15.17 -48.98
CA ASN A 132 2.88 -14.07 -49.69
C ASN A 132 4.38 -14.31 -49.94
N ASN A 133 4.77 -15.56 -50.24
CA ASN A 133 6.16 -16.04 -50.40
C ASN A 133 7.02 -16.04 -49.13
N GLU A 134 6.40 -15.91 -47.96
CA GLU A 134 7.05 -16.08 -46.66
C GLU A 134 6.58 -17.39 -46.01
N THR A 135 7.52 -18.13 -45.41
CA THR A 135 7.20 -19.37 -44.68
C THR A 135 6.80 -19.05 -43.25
N ILE A 136 5.56 -19.38 -42.90
CA ILE A 136 5.05 -19.39 -41.53
C ILE A 136 5.21 -20.80 -40.96
N ASN A 137 5.87 -20.93 -39.81
CA ASN A 137 6.02 -22.20 -39.11
C ASN A 137 4.94 -22.29 -38.03
N LEU A 138 4.18 -23.38 -38.03
CA LEU A 138 3.10 -23.64 -37.08
C LEU A 138 3.53 -24.74 -36.10
N LEU A 139 3.70 -24.37 -34.84
CA LEU A 139 3.96 -25.29 -33.73
C LEU A 139 2.62 -25.67 -33.08
N LYS A 140 2.14 -26.89 -33.35
CA LYS A 140 0.91 -27.41 -32.74
C LYS A 140 1.26 -28.27 -31.54
N VAL A 141 0.67 -27.96 -30.39
CA VAL A 141 0.85 -28.74 -29.15
C VAL A 141 -0.16 -29.87 -29.13
N LYS A 142 0.31 -31.13 -29.16
CA LYS A 142 -0.56 -32.32 -29.24
C LYS A 142 -1.55 -32.36 -28.07
N ASN A 143 -2.78 -32.77 -28.37
CA ASN A 143 -3.91 -32.85 -27.42
C ASN A 143 -4.35 -31.49 -26.84
N THR A 144 -3.89 -30.39 -27.42
CA THR A 144 -4.39 -29.05 -27.11
C THR A 144 -4.72 -28.34 -28.42
N PRO A 145 -5.62 -27.35 -28.39
CA PRO A 145 -5.89 -26.52 -29.56
C PRO A 145 -4.87 -25.40 -29.75
N VAL A 146 -3.81 -25.36 -28.93
CA VAL A 146 -2.86 -24.26 -28.96
C VAL A 146 -1.93 -24.43 -30.16
N VAL A 147 -1.96 -23.43 -31.04
CA VAL A 147 -1.06 -23.30 -32.18
C VAL A 147 -0.25 -22.02 -32.00
N PHE A 148 1.07 -22.13 -32.06
CA PHE A 148 1.95 -20.97 -32.16
C PHE A 148 2.44 -20.83 -33.59
N ALA A 149 2.26 -19.66 -34.20
CA ALA A 149 2.84 -19.38 -35.50
C ALA A 149 4.05 -18.47 -35.33
N TYR A 150 5.08 -18.68 -36.16
CA TYR A 150 6.16 -17.72 -36.27
C TYR A 150 6.72 -17.63 -37.68
N ALA A 151 7.18 -16.43 -38.05
CA ALA A 151 7.85 -16.15 -39.32
C ALA A 151 9.10 -15.29 -39.07
N ARG A 152 10.15 -15.54 -39.84
CA ARG A 152 11.38 -14.74 -39.81
C ARG A 152 11.38 -13.77 -40.99
N LEU A 153 11.25 -12.48 -40.71
CA LEU A 153 11.24 -11.41 -41.69
C LEU A 153 12.57 -10.64 -41.61
N LYS A 154 13.55 -11.03 -42.43
CA LYS A 154 14.96 -10.60 -42.32
C LYS A 154 15.57 -10.93 -40.94
N ASP A 155 15.86 -9.91 -40.14
CA ASP A 155 16.40 -10.00 -38.79
C ASP A 155 15.31 -9.95 -37.72
N LEU A 156 14.04 -9.87 -38.09
CA LEU A 156 12.90 -9.90 -37.18
C LEU A 156 12.32 -11.31 -37.10
N LEU A 157 11.94 -11.72 -35.90
CA LEU A 157 11.09 -12.88 -35.64
C LEU A 157 9.75 -12.39 -35.11
N VAL A 158 8.69 -12.75 -35.83
CA VAL A 158 7.31 -12.50 -35.41
C VAL A 158 6.73 -13.79 -34.88
N ILE A 159 6.17 -13.77 -33.68
CA ILE A 159 5.55 -14.90 -33.00
C ILE A 159 4.13 -14.49 -32.60
N GLY A 160 3.15 -15.34 -32.85
CA GLY A 160 1.76 -15.15 -32.42
C GLY A 160 1.08 -16.46 -32.09
N PHE A 161 -0.09 -16.38 -31.46
CA PHE A 161 -0.98 -17.54 -31.32
C PHE A 161 -1.83 -17.65 -32.60
N GLY A 162 -1.76 -18.79 -33.29
CA GLY A 162 -2.30 -18.93 -34.65
C GLY A 162 -1.56 -18.06 -35.68
N SER A 163 -1.92 -18.16 -36.97
CA SER A 163 -1.19 -17.49 -38.05
C SER A 163 -1.69 -16.09 -38.41
N ASP A 164 -2.88 -15.67 -37.95
CA ASP A 164 -3.50 -14.40 -38.36
C ASP A 164 -2.63 -13.17 -38.05
N GLY A 165 -2.14 -13.05 -36.82
CA GLY A 165 -1.29 -11.92 -36.44
C GLY A 165 0.06 -11.93 -37.15
N VAL A 166 0.60 -13.11 -37.46
CA VAL A 166 1.85 -13.26 -38.22
C VAL A 166 1.64 -12.84 -39.68
N LYS A 167 0.52 -13.25 -40.30
CA LYS A 167 0.11 -12.82 -41.66
C LYS A 167 -0.06 -11.31 -41.75
N ALA A 168 -0.76 -10.71 -40.80
CA ALA A 168 -0.90 -9.24 -40.74
C ALA A 168 0.45 -8.54 -40.62
N SER A 169 1.41 -9.11 -39.88
CA SER A 169 2.77 -8.57 -39.77
C SER A 169 3.56 -8.72 -41.08
N ILE A 170 3.37 -9.83 -41.81
CA ILE A 170 3.92 -10.03 -43.17
C ILE A 170 3.37 -8.97 -44.12
N ASP A 171 2.06 -8.71 -44.09
CA ASP A 171 1.44 -7.71 -44.96
C ASP A 171 1.99 -6.30 -44.69
N VAL A 172 2.16 -5.93 -43.42
CA VAL A 172 2.80 -4.65 -43.05
C VAL A 172 4.25 -4.61 -43.52
N PHE A 173 5.01 -5.69 -43.35
CA PHE A 173 6.41 -5.79 -43.79
C PHE A 173 6.56 -5.66 -45.31
N LEU A 174 5.64 -6.25 -46.08
CA LEU A 174 5.58 -6.17 -47.54
C LEU A 174 4.93 -4.87 -48.05
N LYS A 175 4.60 -3.93 -47.16
CA LYS A 175 3.92 -2.64 -47.46
C LYS A 175 2.52 -2.81 -48.09
N GLN A 176 1.87 -3.93 -47.82
CA GLN A 176 0.50 -4.23 -48.22
C GLN A 176 -0.50 -3.88 -47.10
N GLY A 177 -0.04 -3.87 -45.84
CA GLY A 177 -0.80 -3.42 -44.66
C GLY A 177 -0.38 -2.04 -44.17
N SER A 178 -1.19 -1.46 -43.26
CA SER A 178 -0.88 -0.16 -42.62
C SER A 178 -0.04 -0.36 -41.36
N PRO A 179 1.17 0.20 -41.26
CA PRO A 179 1.98 0.13 -40.05
C PRO A 179 1.41 1.02 -38.94
N LEU A 180 1.65 0.67 -37.67
CA LEU A 180 1.32 1.52 -36.52
C LEU A 180 1.97 2.92 -36.64
N ALA A 181 3.21 2.98 -37.13
CA ALA A 181 3.92 4.22 -37.39
C ALA A 181 3.22 5.13 -38.43
N GLY A 182 2.35 4.56 -39.27
CA GLY A 182 1.51 5.30 -40.22
C GLY A 182 0.23 5.87 -39.61
N SER A 183 -0.15 5.46 -38.39
CA SER A 183 -1.27 6.05 -37.68
C SER A 183 -0.92 7.46 -37.23
N SER A 184 -1.71 8.45 -37.65
CA SER A 184 -1.54 9.86 -37.24
C SER A 184 -1.62 10.02 -35.72
N ASP A 185 -2.44 9.19 -35.08
CA ASP A 185 -2.65 9.21 -33.65
C ASP A 185 -1.40 8.73 -32.90
N TYR A 186 -0.85 7.57 -33.29
CA TYR A 186 0.40 7.07 -32.73
C TYR A 186 1.56 8.02 -33.02
N ALA A 187 1.70 8.51 -34.26
CA ALA A 187 2.78 9.42 -34.64
C ALA A 187 2.78 10.74 -33.84
N LYS A 188 1.59 11.29 -33.53
CA LYS A 188 1.45 12.46 -32.65
C LYS A 188 1.89 12.15 -31.21
N LYS A 189 1.56 10.95 -30.72
CA LYS A 189 1.72 10.57 -29.31
C LYS A 189 3.11 10.02 -28.99
N SER A 190 3.74 9.31 -29.92
CA SER A 190 5.11 8.81 -29.77
C SER A 190 6.15 9.92 -29.66
N GLY A 191 5.87 11.09 -30.27
CA GLY A 191 6.68 12.30 -30.06
C GLY A 191 6.73 12.81 -28.61
N ARG A 192 5.94 12.21 -27.70
CA ARG A 192 5.92 12.55 -26.27
C ARG A 192 6.75 11.62 -25.39
N PHE A 193 7.29 10.53 -25.93
CA PHE A 193 8.22 9.67 -25.21
C PHE A 193 9.47 10.44 -24.77
N VAL A 194 10.09 9.99 -23.68
CA VAL A 194 11.42 10.47 -23.26
C VAL A 194 12.41 10.18 -24.39
N LYS A 195 13.26 11.15 -24.71
CA LYS A 195 14.32 10.95 -25.71
C LYS A 195 15.25 9.84 -25.23
N SER A 196 15.49 8.84 -26.08
CA SER A 196 16.31 7.66 -25.75
C SER A 196 15.68 6.71 -24.73
N ALA A 197 14.35 6.64 -24.66
CA ALA A 197 13.67 5.67 -23.81
C ALA A 197 14.12 4.23 -24.13
N ASP A 198 14.41 3.47 -23.08
CA ASP A 198 14.71 2.05 -23.13
C ASP A 198 13.46 1.18 -23.30
N MET A 199 12.31 1.70 -22.86
CA MET A 199 11.01 1.08 -23.01
C MET A 199 9.99 2.14 -23.42
N GLU A 200 9.15 1.79 -24.38
CA GLU A 200 8.04 2.60 -24.85
C GLU A 200 6.77 1.77 -24.86
N SER A 201 5.66 2.37 -24.48
CA SER A 201 4.35 1.73 -24.44
C SER A 201 3.28 2.70 -24.90
N TYR A 202 2.37 2.22 -25.74
CA TYR A 202 1.26 2.98 -26.26
C TYR A 202 -0.03 2.18 -26.10
N TRP A 203 -1.04 2.81 -25.52
CA TRP A 203 -2.34 2.23 -25.25
C TRP A 203 -3.42 3.09 -25.90
N ASN A 204 -4.19 2.52 -26.82
CA ASN A 204 -5.39 3.16 -27.33
C ASN A 204 -6.55 2.88 -26.38
N VAL A 205 -6.71 3.76 -25.38
CA VAL A 205 -7.68 3.58 -24.29
C VAL A 205 -9.11 3.67 -24.82
N ASP A 206 -9.39 4.58 -25.76
CA ASP A 206 -10.71 4.68 -26.39
C ASP A 206 -11.15 3.35 -27.03
N SER A 207 -10.24 2.69 -27.78
CA SER A 207 -10.55 1.38 -28.38
C SER A 207 -10.73 0.27 -27.34
N LEU A 208 -9.90 0.27 -26.29
CA LEU A 208 -10.02 -0.70 -25.20
C LEU A 208 -11.34 -0.51 -24.43
N LEU A 209 -11.73 0.72 -24.14
CA LEU A 209 -12.95 1.04 -23.42
C LEU A 209 -14.18 0.66 -24.22
N LYS A 210 -14.23 0.97 -25.52
CA LYS A 210 -15.32 0.52 -26.42
C LYS A 210 -15.48 -0.99 -26.39
N PHE A 211 -14.37 -1.72 -26.49
CA PHE A 211 -14.38 -3.17 -26.36
C PHE A 211 -14.97 -3.61 -25.01
N LEU A 212 -14.51 -3.05 -23.89
CA LEU A 212 -15.02 -3.41 -22.55
C LEU A 212 -16.50 -3.05 -22.36
N GLU A 213 -16.93 -1.90 -22.88
CA GLU A 213 -18.31 -1.42 -22.84
C GLU A 213 -19.23 -2.37 -23.61
N ASP A 214 -18.81 -2.82 -24.80
CA ASP A 214 -19.56 -3.79 -25.60
C ASP A 214 -19.67 -5.16 -24.89
N GLN A 215 -18.60 -5.63 -24.23
CA GLN A 215 -18.62 -6.87 -23.44
C GLN A 215 -19.58 -6.76 -22.24
N ILE A 216 -19.64 -5.60 -21.59
CA ILE A 216 -20.49 -5.38 -20.42
C ILE A 216 -21.96 -5.23 -20.80
N LYS A 217 -22.28 -4.48 -21.87
CA LYS A 217 -23.65 -4.31 -22.38
C LYS A 217 -24.32 -5.64 -22.70
N ILE A 218 -23.54 -6.59 -23.19
CA ILE A 218 -24.01 -7.93 -23.54
C ILE A 218 -24.26 -8.80 -22.30
N ARG A 219 -23.53 -8.57 -21.19
CA ARG A 219 -23.71 -9.27 -19.91
C ARG A 219 -24.80 -8.69 -19.00
N SER A 220 -25.67 -7.83 -19.52
CA SER A 220 -26.56 -6.90 -18.78
C SER A 220 -27.67 -7.49 -17.87
N LYS A 221 -27.47 -8.67 -17.27
CA LYS A 221 -28.20 -9.11 -16.06
C LYS A 221 -27.60 -8.60 -14.74
N PHE A 222 -26.49 -7.87 -14.75
CA PHE A 222 -25.94 -7.26 -13.54
C PHE A 222 -26.83 -6.11 -13.04
N SER A 223 -27.36 -6.23 -11.83
CA SER A 223 -28.26 -5.26 -11.16
C SER A 223 -27.58 -3.93 -10.77
N GLN A 224 -26.42 -3.60 -11.32
CA GLN A 224 -25.64 -2.39 -11.01
C GLN A 224 -25.31 -1.54 -12.25
N HIS A 225 -26.17 -1.54 -13.26
CA HIS A 225 -25.96 -0.81 -14.52
C HIS A 225 -25.59 0.67 -14.35
N GLU A 226 -26.26 1.37 -13.43
CA GLU A 226 -26.02 2.82 -13.23
C GLU A 226 -24.58 3.10 -12.79
N ARG A 227 -24.05 2.33 -11.83
CA ARG A 227 -22.67 2.53 -11.36
C ARG A 227 -21.65 2.27 -12.46
N VAL A 228 -21.88 1.28 -13.31
CA VAL A 228 -20.94 0.92 -14.39
C VAL A 228 -20.94 1.97 -15.49
N GLU A 229 -22.10 2.53 -15.83
CA GLU A 229 -22.20 3.63 -16.80
C GLU A 229 -21.50 4.90 -16.29
N ASP A 230 -21.63 5.24 -15.00
CA ASP A 230 -20.92 6.38 -14.41
C ASP A 230 -19.39 6.24 -14.55
N TYR A 231 -18.86 5.03 -14.31
CA TYR A 231 -17.43 4.75 -14.52
C TYR A 231 -17.04 4.90 -16.00
N PHE A 232 -17.83 4.36 -16.92
CA PHE A 232 -17.54 4.49 -18.35
C PHE A 232 -17.62 5.94 -18.83
N GLN A 233 -18.58 6.71 -18.32
CA GLN A 233 -18.70 8.12 -18.65
C GLN A 233 -17.44 8.91 -18.26
N MET A 234 -16.89 8.65 -17.07
CA MET A 234 -15.61 9.24 -16.66
C MET A 234 -14.47 8.79 -17.58
N MET A 235 -14.45 7.51 -17.95
CA MET A 235 -13.38 6.93 -18.77
C MET A 235 -13.42 7.33 -20.25
N ARG A 236 -14.58 7.72 -20.80
CA ARG A 236 -14.73 8.16 -22.22
C ARG A 236 -13.86 9.36 -22.59
N ALA A 237 -13.48 10.18 -21.61
CA ALA A 237 -12.54 11.27 -21.83
C ALA A 237 -11.10 10.78 -22.12
N PHE A 238 -10.74 9.55 -21.76
CA PHE A 238 -9.38 9.03 -21.90
C PHE A 238 -9.16 8.45 -23.29
N GLN A 239 -8.37 9.15 -24.11
CA GLN A 239 -8.11 8.74 -25.49
C GLN A 239 -7.00 7.69 -25.57
N SER A 240 -5.90 7.93 -24.86
CA SER A 240 -4.73 7.05 -24.89
C SER A 240 -3.78 7.29 -23.73
N VAL A 241 -2.89 6.33 -23.52
CA VAL A 241 -1.78 6.45 -22.59
C VAL A 241 -0.48 6.16 -23.33
N VAL A 242 0.52 6.99 -23.13
CA VAL A 242 1.91 6.69 -23.48
C VAL A 242 2.74 6.54 -22.22
N ILE A 243 3.59 5.53 -22.20
CA ILE A 243 4.56 5.31 -21.13
C ILE A 243 5.93 5.20 -21.78
N SER A 244 6.92 5.88 -21.23
CA SER A 244 8.32 5.70 -21.64
C SER A 244 9.21 5.65 -20.42
N MET A 245 10.21 4.77 -20.44
CA MET A 245 11.16 4.60 -19.36
C MET A 245 12.59 4.78 -19.88
N ASP A 246 13.40 5.56 -19.16
CA ASP A 246 14.84 5.67 -19.32
C ASP A 246 15.50 5.01 -18.10
N MET A 247 16.34 4.00 -18.32
CA MET A 247 17.02 3.21 -17.29
C MET A 247 18.52 3.59 -17.13
N ASP A 248 18.92 4.80 -17.53
CA ASP A 248 20.25 5.32 -17.26
C ASP A 248 20.44 5.67 -15.76
N LYS A 249 21.44 6.51 -15.42
CA LYS A 249 21.80 6.88 -14.03
C LYS A 249 20.62 7.33 -13.16
N ILE A 250 19.58 7.92 -13.75
CA ILE A 250 18.35 8.30 -13.07
C ILE A 250 17.21 7.60 -13.79
N ASN A 251 16.76 6.49 -13.20
CA ASN A 251 15.63 5.73 -13.71
C ASN A 251 14.40 6.64 -13.76
N THR A 252 13.90 6.91 -14.96
CA THR A 252 12.83 7.87 -15.19
C THR A 252 11.69 7.19 -15.92
N ILE A 253 10.49 7.21 -15.34
CA ILE A 253 9.26 6.74 -15.96
C ILE A 253 8.39 7.95 -16.23
N LYS A 254 8.10 8.20 -17.50
CA LYS A 254 7.12 9.18 -17.94
C LYS A 254 5.84 8.45 -18.33
N THR A 255 4.73 8.87 -17.75
CA THR A 255 3.39 8.48 -18.17
C THR A 255 2.64 9.71 -18.62
N GLU A 256 2.05 9.67 -19.80
CA GLU A 256 1.21 10.76 -20.28
C GLU A 256 -0.12 10.22 -20.77
N ILE A 257 -1.19 10.77 -20.20
CA ILE A 257 -2.57 10.38 -20.42
C ILE A 257 -3.20 11.47 -21.28
N MET A 258 -3.62 11.14 -22.50
CA MET A 258 -4.30 12.06 -23.40
C MET A 258 -5.79 12.05 -23.15
N LEU A 259 -6.38 13.23 -23.10
CA LEU A 259 -7.74 13.45 -22.64
C LEU A 259 -8.52 14.33 -23.62
N ASP A 260 -9.74 13.94 -23.93
CA ASP A 260 -10.76 14.84 -24.47
C ASP A 260 -11.50 15.50 -23.29
N LYS A 261 -11.06 16.70 -22.91
CA LYS A 261 -11.66 17.45 -21.80
C LYS A 261 -13.13 17.81 -22.03
N SER A 262 -13.61 17.80 -23.28
CA SER A 262 -15.02 18.06 -23.58
C SER A 262 -15.95 16.92 -23.17
N GLN A 263 -15.40 15.73 -22.97
CA GLN A 263 -16.11 14.53 -22.50
C GLN A 263 -16.03 14.35 -20.98
N LEU A 264 -15.25 15.18 -20.27
CA LEU A 264 -15.14 15.07 -18.81
C LEU A 264 -16.43 15.55 -18.14
N PRO A 265 -16.87 14.89 -17.05
CA PRO A 265 -17.92 15.41 -16.19
C PRO A 265 -17.57 16.82 -15.66
N ALA A 266 -18.59 17.67 -15.55
CA ALA A 266 -18.42 19.09 -15.21
C ALA A 266 -17.81 19.32 -13.82
N ASP A 267 -18.04 18.41 -12.88
CA ASP A 267 -17.50 18.43 -11.52
C ASP A 267 -16.04 17.97 -11.44
N VAL A 268 -15.57 17.18 -12.40
CA VAL A 268 -14.19 16.68 -12.49
C VAL A 268 -13.31 17.61 -13.33
N LEU A 269 -13.90 18.31 -14.31
CA LEU A 269 -13.21 19.21 -15.22
C LEU A 269 -12.27 20.24 -14.54
N PRO A 270 -12.59 20.86 -13.38
CA PRO A 270 -11.70 21.78 -12.69
C PRO A 270 -10.34 21.17 -12.33
N MET A 271 -10.30 19.89 -11.93
CA MET A 271 -9.05 19.19 -11.60
C MET A 271 -8.11 19.09 -12.79
N TYR A 272 -8.67 18.88 -13.99
CA TYR A 272 -7.91 18.75 -15.24
C TYR A 272 -7.63 20.09 -15.96
N ASN A 273 -8.24 21.19 -15.49
CA ASN A 273 -7.98 22.55 -15.95
C ASN A 273 -7.01 23.33 -15.05
N CYS A 274 -6.61 22.74 -13.94
CA CYS A 274 -5.62 23.28 -13.03
C CYS A 274 -4.28 23.47 -13.75
N ARG A 275 -3.85 24.73 -13.90
CA ARG A 275 -2.62 25.04 -14.64
C ARG A 275 -1.38 24.74 -13.79
N SER A 276 -0.35 24.23 -14.44
CA SER A 276 0.99 24.14 -13.86
C SER A 276 1.54 25.52 -13.50
N VAL A 277 2.12 25.67 -12.31
CA VAL A 277 2.73 26.91 -11.81
C VAL A 277 4.11 26.65 -11.22
N GLU A 278 4.84 27.73 -10.92
CA GLU A 278 6.03 27.61 -10.09
C GLU A 278 5.63 27.30 -8.63
N ASN A 279 6.30 26.32 -8.03
CA ASN A 279 6.04 25.92 -6.66
C ASN A 279 6.73 26.89 -5.67
N ALA A 280 5.99 27.90 -5.24
CA ALA A 280 6.47 28.92 -4.31
C ALA A 280 6.83 28.35 -2.92
N SER A 281 6.19 27.25 -2.50
CA SER A 281 6.42 26.67 -1.17
C SER A 281 7.84 26.14 -0.96
N THR A 282 8.56 25.84 -2.04
CA THR A 282 9.98 25.46 -1.98
C THR A 282 10.88 26.51 -1.33
N ALA A 283 10.44 27.78 -1.25
CA ALA A 283 11.17 28.85 -0.58
C ALA A 283 11.21 28.71 0.95
N PHE A 284 10.16 28.14 1.58
CA PHE A 284 10.08 28.01 3.03
C PHE A 284 10.23 26.57 3.53
N VAL A 285 10.40 25.60 2.62
CA VAL A 285 10.71 24.22 2.96
C VAL A 285 12.21 24.11 3.23
N PRO A 286 12.67 23.57 4.37
CA PRO A 286 14.10 23.39 4.63
C PRO A 286 14.79 22.45 3.63
N LYS A 287 16.06 22.70 3.31
CA LYS A 287 16.84 21.89 2.34
C LYS A 287 17.09 20.45 2.78
N ASP A 288 17.06 20.18 4.07
CA ASP A 288 17.39 18.90 4.70
C ASP A 288 16.17 18.01 4.94
N VAL A 289 15.01 18.34 4.36
CA VAL A 289 13.83 17.48 4.45
C VAL A 289 14.06 16.09 3.86
N ILE A 290 13.47 15.09 4.51
CA ILE A 290 13.46 13.70 4.06
C ILE A 290 12.23 13.37 3.23
N GLY A 291 11.15 14.12 3.41
CA GLY A 291 9.92 14.00 2.61
C GLY A 291 9.31 15.36 2.33
N TYR A 292 8.75 15.54 1.14
CA TYR A 292 8.06 16.77 0.75
C TYR A 292 6.97 16.45 -0.27
N GLN A 293 5.81 17.05 -0.09
CA GLN A 293 4.70 16.99 -1.04
C GLN A 293 4.06 18.37 -1.22
N TRP A 294 3.62 18.65 -2.43
CA TRP A 294 2.91 19.87 -2.80
C TRP A 294 1.94 19.57 -3.94
N ASN A 295 0.76 20.19 -3.88
CA ASN A 295 -0.28 20.10 -4.90
C ASN A 295 -0.96 21.46 -5.09
N LYS A 296 -1.13 21.88 -6.34
CA LYS A 296 -1.69 23.16 -6.81
C LYS A 296 -3.18 23.10 -7.18
N CYS A 297 -3.74 21.90 -7.21
CA CYS A 297 -5.09 21.62 -7.65
C CYS A 297 -5.97 21.21 -6.47
N PHE A 298 -5.64 21.70 -5.27
CA PHE A 298 -6.48 21.49 -4.11
C PHE A 298 -7.75 22.31 -4.26
N ASP A 299 -8.91 21.66 -4.17
CA ASP A 299 -10.20 22.33 -4.23
C ASP A 299 -11.06 21.85 -3.05
N LEU A 300 -11.07 22.63 -1.97
CA LEU A 300 -11.86 22.33 -0.78
C LEU A 300 -13.36 22.29 -1.11
N GLY A 301 -13.82 23.06 -2.09
CA GLY A 301 -15.20 23.06 -2.57
C GLY A 301 -15.59 21.72 -3.21
N TYR A 302 -14.72 21.17 -4.04
CA TYR A 302 -14.92 19.83 -4.60
C TYR A 302 -15.06 18.77 -3.51
N TYR A 303 -14.13 18.72 -2.54
CA TYR A 303 -14.17 17.73 -1.46
C TYR A 303 -15.39 17.91 -0.54
N TRP A 304 -15.77 19.16 -0.27
CA TRP A 304 -16.98 19.47 0.47
C TRP A 304 -18.23 18.96 -0.25
N ASN A 305 -18.35 19.21 -1.56
CA ASN A 305 -19.45 18.71 -2.37
C ASN A 305 -19.52 17.18 -2.39
N GLN A 306 -18.36 16.51 -2.48
CA GLN A 306 -18.31 15.04 -2.39
C GLN A 306 -18.79 14.55 -1.03
N MET A 307 -18.31 15.16 0.05
CA MET A 307 -18.75 14.80 1.41
C MET A 307 -20.25 15.05 1.58
N GLN A 308 -20.80 16.14 1.04
CA GLN A 308 -22.24 16.38 1.04
C GLN A 308 -23.01 15.28 0.29
N ARG A 309 -22.52 14.82 -0.87
CA ARG A 309 -23.13 13.69 -1.59
C ARG A 309 -23.10 12.39 -0.78
N ASP A 310 -22.00 12.11 -0.11
CA ASP A 310 -21.88 10.91 0.72
C ASP A 310 -22.80 10.98 1.95
N LEU A 311 -22.89 12.16 2.57
CA LEU A 311 -23.81 12.40 3.69
C LEU A 311 -25.29 12.39 3.25
N GLN A 312 -25.62 12.70 2.00
CA GLN A 312 -26.98 12.56 1.47
C GLN A 312 -27.44 11.10 1.36
N GLN A 313 -26.51 10.14 1.43
CA GLN A 313 -26.85 8.71 1.53
C GLN A 313 -27.29 8.30 2.94
N MET A 314 -27.12 9.18 3.94
CA MET A 314 -27.65 9.03 5.30
C MET A 314 -29.05 9.66 5.42
N PRO A 315 -29.84 9.32 6.46
CA PRO A 315 -31.13 9.97 6.71
C PRO A 315 -31.00 11.49 6.79
N ALA A 316 -31.77 12.22 5.96
CA ALA A 316 -31.57 13.66 5.71
C ALA A 316 -31.53 14.54 6.97
N GLU A 317 -32.30 14.20 8.01
CA GLU A 317 -32.33 14.93 9.28
C GLU A 317 -31.00 14.86 10.04
N ALA A 318 -30.30 13.71 9.99
CA ALA A 318 -29.01 13.54 10.65
C ALA A 318 -27.92 14.37 9.98
N THR A 319 -27.95 14.48 8.66
CA THR A 319 -26.93 15.18 7.86
C THR A 319 -26.97 16.68 8.05
N GLN A 320 -28.15 17.30 7.93
CA GLN A 320 -28.27 18.75 8.09
C GLN A 320 -27.96 19.19 9.52
N GLN A 321 -28.36 18.39 10.52
CA GLN A 321 -28.07 18.67 11.92
C GLN A 321 -26.56 18.58 12.21
N GLN A 322 -25.85 17.62 11.62
CA GLN A 322 -24.39 17.51 11.78
C GLN A 322 -23.66 18.71 11.18
N ILE A 323 -23.97 19.10 9.94
CA ILE A 323 -23.35 20.26 9.29
C ILE A 323 -23.64 21.53 10.11
N ALA A 324 -24.90 21.76 10.49
CA ALA A 324 -25.27 22.92 11.30
C ALA A 324 -24.59 22.92 12.68
N SER A 325 -24.38 21.75 13.29
CA SER A 325 -23.65 21.64 14.57
C SER A 325 -22.18 22.01 14.41
N ILE A 326 -21.55 21.58 13.30
CA ILE A 326 -20.16 21.94 12.99
C ILE A 326 -20.06 23.44 12.70
N GLU A 327 -20.88 23.98 11.80
CA GLU A 327 -20.90 25.43 11.50
C GLU A 327 -21.23 26.27 12.73
N GLY A 328 -22.13 25.78 13.60
CA GLY A 328 -22.46 26.41 14.88
C GLY A 328 -21.28 26.43 15.86
N PHE A 329 -20.49 25.35 15.92
CA PHE A 329 -19.25 25.30 16.69
C PHE A 329 -18.16 26.20 16.10
N LEU A 330 -18.01 26.20 14.78
CA LEU A 330 -17.03 27.04 14.07
C LEU A 330 -17.40 28.53 14.08
N GLY A 331 -18.68 28.85 14.30
CA GLY A 331 -19.19 30.22 14.22
C GLY A 331 -19.13 30.82 12.80
N MET A 332 -19.01 29.98 11.77
CA MET A 332 -18.90 30.38 10.37
C MET A 332 -19.45 29.30 9.45
N SER A 333 -19.88 29.70 8.25
CA SER A 333 -20.32 28.75 7.24
C SER A 333 -19.12 28.14 6.51
N ILE A 334 -19.13 26.81 6.37
CA ILE A 334 -18.08 26.11 5.65
C ILE A 334 -18.10 26.53 4.17
N GLU A 335 -19.29 26.57 3.57
CA GLU A 335 -19.46 26.88 2.15
C GLU A 335 -19.20 28.35 1.82
N LYS A 336 -19.70 29.28 2.65
CA LYS A 336 -19.64 30.72 2.35
C LYS A 336 -18.39 31.42 2.88
N ASP A 337 -17.83 30.94 3.98
CA ASP A 337 -16.72 31.59 4.65
C ASP A 337 -15.42 30.80 4.49
N LEU A 338 -15.42 29.51 4.88
CA LEU A 338 -14.18 28.72 4.94
C LEU A 338 -13.65 28.33 3.56
N ILE A 339 -14.49 27.76 2.68
CA ILE A 339 -14.09 27.33 1.33
C ILE A 339 -13.47 28.49 0.53
N PRO A 340 -14.08 29.69 0.47
CA PRO A 340 -13.49 30.81 -0.27
C PRO A 340 -12.22 31.38 0.37
N ALA A 341 -12.04 31.19 1.69
CA ALA A 341 -10.85 31.64 2.40
C ALA A 341 -9.61 30.78 2.12
N ILE A 342 -9.81 29.54 1.65
CA ILE A 342 -8.74 28.60 1.34
C ILE A 342 -8.30 28.72 -0.13
N GLY A 343 -6.99 28.73 -0.30
CA GLY A 343 -6.32 28.73 -1.59
C GLY A 343 -6.37 27.36 -2.25
N ASP A 344 -5.73 27.27 -3.41
CA ASP A 344 -5.70 26.06 -4.22
C ASP A 344 -4.39 25.27 -4.09
N GLU A 345 -3.51 25.68 -3.17
CA GLU A 345 -2.27 24.98 -2.88
C GLU A 345 -2.29 24.37 -1.48
N ILE A 346 -1.87 23.11 -1.39
CA ILE A 346 -1.67 22.38 -0.13
C ILE A 346 -0.41 21.54 -0.22
N GLY A 347 0.21 21.28 0.92
CA GLY A 347 1.33 20.37 0.98
C GLY A 347 1.84 20.16 2.39
N GLY A 348 3.03 19.58 2.46
CA GLY A 348 3.71 19.36 3.72
C GLY A 348 5.10 18.80 3.51
N PHE A 349 5.91 18.85 4.56
CA PHE A 349 7.24 18.26 4.57
C PHE A 349 7.52 17.57 5.89
N MET A 350 8.37 16.57 5.81
CA MET A 350 8.93 15.84 6.95
C MET A 350 10.43 16.09 6.97
N LYS A 351 10.92 16.65 8.07
CA LYS A 351 12.36 16.90 8.26
C LYS A 351 13.07 15.68 8.82
N ASP A 352 12.46 15.00 9.79
CA ASP A 352 13.06 13.87 10.49
C ASP A 352 12.00 13.05 11.24
N LEU A 353 12.41 11.90 11.80
CA LEU A 353 11.70 11.14 12.82
C LEU A 353 12.60 11.05 14.08
N ASP A 354 12.20 11.72 15.17
CA ASP A 354 12.92 11.69 16.44
C ASP A 354 12.61 10.39 17.18
N MET A 355 13.65 9.60 17.43
CA MET A 355 13.56 8.28 18.06
C MET A 355 14.02 8.28 19.53
N SER A 356 14.38 9.45 20.09
CA SER A 356 14.93 9.57 21.45
C SER A 356 13.88 9.49 22.55
N GLY A 357 12.61 9.76 22.21
CA GLY A 357 11.49 9.73 23.15
C GLY A 357 10.94 8.32 23.44
N PRO A 358 9.98 8.20 24.37
CA PRO A 358 9.30 6.93 24.65
C PRO A 358 8.49 6.42 23.44
N PHE A 359 8.12 7.31 22.53
CA PHE A 359 7.51 7.00 21.25
C PHE A 359 8.15 7.86 20.15
N PRO A 360 8.28 7.33 18.91
CA PRO A 360 8.79 8.08 17.78
C PRO A 360 7.94 9.31 17.47
N LEU A 361 8.60 10.45 17.32
CA LEU A 361 7.96 11.74 17.06
C LEU A 361 8.38 12.28 15.68
N PRO A 362 7.47 12.30 14.69
CA PRO A 362 7.81 12.83 13.39
C PRO A 362 7.93 14.37 13.46
N LYS A 363 8.88 14.94 12.72
CA LYS A 363 9.02 16.39 12.54
C LYS A 363 8.35 16.78 11.24
N ILE A 364 7.02 16.92 11.28
CA ILE A 364 6.17 17.25 10.13
C ILE A 364 5.66 18.68 10.23
N ALA A 365 5.62 19.36 9.09
CA ALA A 365 4.84 20.57 8.88
C ALA A 365 3.90 20.37 7.69
N LEU A 366 2.68 20.88 7.84
CA LEU A 366 1.67 20.97 6.79
C LEU A 366 1.47 22.43 6.45
N PHE A 367 1.15 22.72 5.19
CA PHE A 367 0.85 24.08 4.79
C PHE A 367 -0.31 24.11 3.81
N ILE A 368 -1.04 25.23 3.86
CA ILE A 368 -2.15 25.50 2.97
C ILE A 368 -2.11 26.96 2.57
N LYS A 369 -2.35 27.23 1.30
CA LYS A 369 -2.47 28.60 0.81
C LYS A 369 -3.79 29.18 1.29
N VAL A 370 -3.79 30.45 1.64
CA VAL A 370 -4.89 31.18 2.25
C VAL A 370 -5.16 32.42 1.41
N LYS A 371 -6.41 32.57 0.96
CA LYS A 371 -6.90 33.75 0.24
C LYS A 371 -7.40 34.83 1.18
N ASN A 372 -7.98 34.43 2.32
CA ASN A 372 -8.50 35.34 3.33
C ASN A 372 -7.93 35.00 4.71
N LYS A 373 -6.85 35.70 5.08
CA LYS A 373 -6.16 35.51 6.36
C LYS A 373 -7.04 35.79 7.56
N ASP A 374 -7.92 36.80 7.48
CA ASP A 374 -8.79 37.17 8.60
C ASP A 374 -9.80 36.07 8.93
N THR A 375 -10.39 35.44 7.91
CA THR A 375 -11.30 34.30 8.11
C THR A 375 -10.58 33.11 8.74
N ILE A 376 -9.37 32.79 8.27
CA ILE A 376 -8.58 31.69 8.83
C ILE A 376 -8.09 32.03 10.24
N GLN A 377 -7.76 33.28 10.53
CA GLN A 377 -7.38 33.71 11.87
C GLN A 377 -8.55 33.58 12.85
N LYS A 378 -9.78 33.93 12.44
CA LYS A 378 -10.98 33.69 13.26
C LYS A 378 -11.18 32.21 13.58
N LEU A 379 -10.92 31.33 12.61
CA LEU A 379 -10.95 29.87 12.83
C LEU A 379 -9.90 29.44 13.85
N LEU A 380 -8.67 29.93 13.72
CA LEU A 380 -7.57 29.61 14.64
C LEU A 380 -7.78 30.20 16.04
N ASP A 381 -8.49 31.31 16.14
CA ASP A 381 -8.84 31.93 17.43
C ASP A 381 -9.81 31.07 18.25
N LEU A 382 -10.56 30.14 17.63
CA LEU A 382 -11.36 29.16 18.36
C LEU A 382 -10.50 28.25 19.25
N LEU A 383 -9.23 28.02 18.88
CA LEU A 383 -8.29 27.26 19.72
C LEU A 383 -8.07 27.93 21.08
N LYS A 384 -8.24 29.26 21.18
CA LYS A 384 -8.14 30.01 22.45
C LYS A 384 -9.32 29.75 23.38
N THR A 385 -10.44 29.26 22.86
CA THR A 385 -11.63 28.94 23.66
C THR A 385 -11.63 27.52 24.23
N VAL A 386 -10.69 26.67 23.80
CA VAL A 386 -10.57 25.29 24.28
C VAL A 386 -9.83 25.28 25.62
N PRO A 387 -10.46 24.87 26.75
CA PRO A 387 -9.87 25.02 28.09
C PRO A 387 -8.53 24.28 28.32
N LEU A 388 -8.20 23.30 27.48
CA LEU A 388 -6.97 22.51 27.56
C LEU A 388 -5.85 23.04 26.65
N VAL A 389 -6.10 24.10 25.88
CA VAL A 389 -5.16 24.66 24.90
C VAL A 389 -4.65 26.01 25.38
N ALA A 390 -3.52 26.02 26.07
CA ALA A 390 -2.81 27.26 26.41
C ALA A 390 -1.96 27.72 25.22
N LEU A 391 -2.57 28.47 24.31
CA LEU A 391 -1.89 29.02 23.13
C LEU A 391 -0.89 30.10 23.55
N GLN A 392 0.39 29.88 23.26
CA GLN A 392 1.49 30.81 23.48
C GLN A 392 1.82 31.55 22.18
N ASN A 393 2.46 32.72 22.29
CA ASN A 393 2.91 33.53 21.16
C ASN A 393 4.40 33.84 21.31
N GLU A 394 5.15 33.70 20.24
CA GLU A 394 6.57 34.04 20.18
C GLU A 394 6.87 34.69 18.82
N GLU A 395 7.92 35.50 18.77
CA GLU A 395 8.40 36.12 17.55
C GLU A 395 9.81 35.62 17.24
N TYR A 396 10.05 35.23 15.99
CA TYR A 396 11.37 34.82 15.50
C TYR A 396 11.61 35.42 14.12
N SER A 397 12.73 36.15 13.95
CA SER A 397 13.10 36.80 12.68
C SER A 397 11.98 37.68 12.08
N ASN A 398 11.29 38.44 12.94
CA ASN A 398 10.12 39.29 12.62
C ASN A 398 8.91 38.52 12.08
N VAL A 399 8.78 37.23 12.42
CA VAL A 399 7.61 36.40 12.13
C VAL A 399 7.03 35.93 13.45
N ALA A 400 5.80 36.38 13.74
CA ALA A 400 5.05 35.90 14.88
C ALA A 400 4.50 34.50 14.60
N TYR A 401 4.56 33.64 15.61
CA TYR A 401 3.97 32.31 15.55
C TYR A 401 3.33 31.93 16.89
N HIS A 402 2.34 31.05 16.79
CA HIS A 402 1.60 30.56 17.93
C HIS A 402 1.87 29.07 18.14
N TYR A 403 1.93 28.62 19.39
CA TYR A 403 2.14 27.20 19.69
C TYR A 403 1.46 26.78 21.00
N VAL A 404 1.23 25.48 21.14
CA VAL A 404 0.67 24.88 22.34
C VAL A 404 1.79 24.16 23.09
N ALA A 405 2.09 24.60 24.31
CA ALA A 405 3.02 23.90 25.18
C ALA A 405 2.33 22.68 25.80
N LEU A 406 2.75 21.48 25.39
CA LEU A 406 2.24 20.21 25.93
C LEU A 406 3.22 19.65 26.98
N PRO A 407 2.75 18.84 27.95
CA PRO A 407 3.61 18.18 28.93
C PRO A 407 4.46 17.03 28.32
N LEU A 408 4.65 17.03 27.00
CA LEU A 408 5.39 16.04 26.22
C LEU A 408 6.77 16.56 25.79
N GLY A 409 7.21 17.69 26.34
CA GLY A 409 8.51 18.31 26.08
C GLY A 409 8.55 19.19 24.83
N GLU A 410 9.74 19.72 24.51
CA GLU A 410 9.93 20.63 23.37
C GLU A 410 9.78 19.95 22.00
N ALA A 411 9.89 18.61 21.98
CA ALA A 411 9.76 17.82 20.75
C ALA A 411 8.34 17.83 20.17
N LEU A 412 7.32 18.10 20.99
CA LEU A 412 5.92 18.14 20.59
C LEU A 412 5.23 19.39 21.15
N GLN A 413 5.32 20.46 20.37
CA GLN A 413 4.72 21.76 20.66
C GLN A 413 4.06 22.27 19.38
N PRO A 414 2.90 21.69 19.00
CA PRO A 414 2.27 22.01 17.73
C PRO A 414 1.96 23.50 17.68
N GLY A 415 2.22 24.11 16.53
CA GLY A 415 2.06 25.53 16.35
C GLY A 415 1.78 25.90 14.91
N TYR A 416 1.41 27.16 14.70
CA TYR A 416 1.12 27.69 13.38
C TYR A 416 1.69 29.10 13.20
N PHE A 417 1.92 29.46 11.95
CA PHE A 417 2.40 30.78 11.54
C PHE A 417 2.08 31.05 10.07
N TYR A 418 2.25 32.30 9.66
CA TYR A 418 2.07 32.72 8.27
C TYR A 418 3.40 33.06 7.61
N LEU A 419 3.61 32.59 6.39
CA LEU A 419 4.63 33.08 5.46
C LEU A 419 3.95 33.40 4.13
N ASP A 420 4.00 34.67 3.73
CA ASP A 420 3.20 35.20 2.61
C ASP A 420 1.75 34.73 2.73
N ASP A 421 1.22 34.09 1.69
CA ASP A 421 -0.15 33.60 1.62
C ASP A 421 -0.30 32.16 2.13
N TYR A 422 0.67 31.60 2.86
CA TYR A 422 0.59 30.25 3.42
C TYR A 422 0.38 30.29 4.92
N LEU A 423 -0.62 29.54 5.39
CA LEU A 423 -0.68 29.08 6.78
C LEU A 423 0.15 27.79 6.86
N ILE A 424 1.11 27.77 7.79
CA ILE A 424 1.96 26.61 8.05
C ILE A 424 1.67 26.13 9.47
N ILE A 425 1.41 24.84 9.63
CA ILE A 425 1.16 24.17 10.90
C ILE A 425 2.28 23.14 11.10
N ALA A 426 3.03 23.25 12.18
CA ALA A 426 4.19 22.42 12.45
C ALA A 426 4.06 21.70 13.80
N MET A 427 4.70 20.54 13.95
CA MET A 427 4.62 19.74 15.17
C MET A 427 5.45 20.30 16.35
N ASN A 428 6.44 21.15 16.08
CA ASN A 428 7.24 21.80 17.12
C ASN A 428 7.80 23.16 16.68
N ARG A 429 8.25 23.94 17.66
CA ARG A 429 8.81 25.29 17.48
C ARG A 429 10.06 25.29 16.59
N GLN A 430 10.93 24.28 16.70
CA GLN A 430 12.14 24.22 15.90
C GLN A 430 11.81 24.14 14.40
N LEU A 431 10.80 23.37 14.02
CA LEU A 431 10.39 23.23 12.63
C LEU A 431 9.78 24.52 12.06
N ILE A 432 9.11 25.32 12.90
CA ILE A 432 8.67 26.69 12.56
C ILE A 432 9.89 27.56 12.24
N LYS A 433 10.88 27.58 13.15
CA LYS A 433 12.12 28.38 12.99
C LYS A 433 12.90 27.96 11.74
N ASP A 434 13.04 26.66 11.50
CA ASP A 434 13.71 26.11 10.32
C ASP A 434 13.05 26.58 9.01
N SER A 435 11.71 26.66 8.99
CA SER A 435 10.95 27.10 7.82
C SER A 435 11.05 28.62 7.62
N ILE A 436 11.04 29.40 8.69
CA ILE A 436 11.31 30.86 8.64
C ILE A 436 12.72 31.12 8.13
N ASP A 437 13.72 30.36 8.61
CA ASP A 437 15.12 30.50 8.19
C ASP A 437 15.31 30.10 6.74
N ALA A 438 14.65 29.04 6.25
CA ALA A 438 14.63 28.68 4.84
C ALA A 438 14.07 29.82 3.96
N TYR A 439 12.97 30.44 4.41
CA TYR A 439 12.33 31.53 3.69
C TYR A 439 13.17 32.82 3.66
N LYS A 440 13.80 33.19 4.79
CA LYS A 440 14.61 34.41 4.89
C LYS A 440 16.01 34.23 4.29
N ASN A 441 16.58 33.04 4.39
CA ASN A 441 17.90 32.70 3.86
C ASN A 441 17.77 31.57 2.83
N GLY A 442 17.66 31.94 1.56
CA GLY A 442 17.44 31.02 0.44
C GLY A 442 18.39 29.82 0.42
N GLU A 443 19.63 29.97 0.92
CA GLU A 443 20.63 28.89 1.04
C GLU A 443 20.19 27.72 1.93
N ASN A 444 19.19 27.92 2.78
CA ASN A 444 18.59 26.91 3.63
C ASN A 444 17.27 26.36 3.08
N SER A 445 16.78 26.89 1.96
CA SER A 445 15.56 26.46 1.31
C SER A 445 15.75 25.21 0.45
N PHE A 446 14.63 24.53 0.19
CA PHE A 446 14.60 23.32 -0.63
C PHE A 446 15.11 23.55 -2.06
N LYS A 447 15.05 24.78 -2.57
CA LYS A 447 15.60 25.17 -3.88
C LYS A 447 17.11 24.89 -3.98
N ASP A 448 17.84 25.01 -2.87
CA ASP A 448 19.29 24.82 -2.81
C ASP A 448 19.71 23.40 -2.37
N ASN A 449 18.75 22.48 -2.27
CA ASN A 449 19.06 21.08 -2.05
C ASN A 449 19.82 20.50 -3.26
N LYS A 450 20.96 19.84 -3.05
CA LYS A 450 21.79 19.27 -4.13
C LYS A 450 21.04 18.24 -4.98
N ALA A 451 20.17 17.42 -4.38
CA ALA A 451 19.32 16.48 -5.10
C ALA A 451 18.34 17.24 -6.01
N PHE A 452 17.74 18.32 -5.49
CA PHE A 452 16.85 19.22 -6.22
C PHE A 452 17.57 19.95 -7.37
N ALA A 453 18.78 20.46 -7.15
CA ALA A 453 19.54 21.18 -8.17
C ALA A 453 20.01 20.26 -9.33
N SER A 454 20.12 18.95 -9.09
CA SER A 454 20.70 17.99 -10.03
C SER A 454 19.79 17.58 -11.19
N TYR A 455 18.50 17.94 -11.16
CA TYR A 455 17.53 17.50 -12.18
C TYR A 455 16.70 18.68 -12.74
N PRO A 456 16.52 18.81 -14.06
CA PRO A 456 15.82 19.96 -14.64
C PRO A 456 14.36 20.12 -14.20
N ILE A 457 13.68 19.01 -13.89
CA ILE A 457 12.24 18.98 -13.59
C ILE A 457 11.82 19.88 -12.43
N PHE A 458 12.75 20.08 -11.50
CA PHE A 458 12.52 20.85 -10.29
C PHE A 458 12.36 22.35 -10.59
N LYS A 459 12.76 22.80 -11.79
CA LYS A 459 12.60 24.18 -12.28
C LYS A 459 11.40 24.35 -13.21
N GLU A 460 10.74 23.26 -13.58
CA GLU A 460 9.57 23.30 -14.45
C GLU A 460 8.32 23.71 -13.68
N LYS A 461 7.36 24.29 -14.40
CA LYS A 461 6.03 24.52 -13.84
C LYS A 461 5.33 23.18 -13.72
N ASN A 462 4.87 22.87 -12.53
CA ASN A 462 4.17 21.63 -12.22
C ASN A 462 2.85 21.96 -11.49
N MET A 463 1.98 20.97 -11.36
CA MET A 463 0.79 21.06 -10.50
C MET A 463 0.95 20.25 -9.23
N SER A 464 1.79 19.21 -9.27
CA SER A 464 2.05 18.37 -8.10
C SER A 464 3.53 18.01 -8.08
N PHE A 465 4.03 17.87 -6.87
CA PHE A 465 5.43 17.61 -6.61
C PHE A 465 5.55 16.73 -5.35
N TYR A 466 6.23 15.61 -5.46
CA TYR A 466 6.50 14.67 -4.38
C TYR A 466 7.99 14.34 -4.37
N PHE A 467 8.63 14.39 -3.22
CA PHE A 467 10.04 14.07 -3.03
C PHE A 467 10.24 13.29 -1.74
N ILE A 468 11.08 12.27 -1.82
CA ILE A 468 11.42 11.37 -0.72
C ILE A 468 12.92 11.09 -0.81
N ARG A 469 13.68 11.35 0.27
CA ARG A 469 15.02 10.81 0.47
C ARG A 469 14.87 9.37 0.94
N THR A 470 14.87 8.44 -0.01
CA THR A 470 14.52 7.04 0.22
C THR A 470 15.48 6.39 1.21
N ASP A 471 16.77 6.69 1.12
CA ASP A 471 17.76 6.16 2.05
C ASP A 471 17.50 6.59 3.50
N GLN A 472 17.24 7.88 3.72
CA GLN A 472 16.97 8.43 5.04
C GLN A 472 15.64 7.94 5.59
N ILE A 473 14.57 7.92 4.78
CA ILE A 473 13.26 7.42 5.24
C ILE A 473 13.30 5.93 5.57
N MET A 474 14.00 5.10 4.78
CA MET A 474 14.14 3.68 5.09
C MET A 474 14.94 3.45 6.38
N ALA A 475 16.00 4.21 6.63
CA ALA A 475 16.73 4.15 7.89
C ALA A 475 15.84 4.50 9.10
N LYS A 476 14.97 5.52 8.96
CA LYS A 476 13.99 5.89 10.01
C LYS A 476 12.91 4.82 10.19
N PHE A 477 12.45 4.20 9.10
CA PHE A 477 11.47 3.12 9.15
C PHE A 477 12.03 1.87 9.84
N LYS A 478 13.30 1.52 9.61
CA LYS A 478 13.99 0.47 10.39
C LYS A 478 13.97 0.80 11.88
N GLY A 479 14.36 2.02 12.26
CA GLY A 479 14.31 2.47 13.65
C GLY A 479 12.90 2.37 14.26
N LEU A 480 11.86 2.69 13.49
CA LEU A 480 10.46 2.56 13.92
C LEU A 480 10.07 1.09 14.16
N ILE A 481 10.46 0.18 13.27
CA ILE A 481 10.23 -1.26 13.42
C ILE A 481 10.97 -1.79 14.66
N GLU A 482 12.23 -1.42 14.85
CA GLU A 482 13.00 -1.80 16.03
C GLU A 482 12.38 -1.26 17.32
N TRP A 483 11.92 -0.01 17.33
CA TRP A 483 11.19 0.55 18.46
C TRP A 483 9.91 -0.23 18.73
N GLY A 484 9.12 -0.53 17.69
CA GLY A 484 7.89 -1.33 17.81
C GLY A 484 8.17 -2.74 18.34
N ASN A 485 9.27 -3.35 17.91
CA ASN A 485 9.71 -4.64 18.42
C ASN A 485 10.12 -4.56 19.90
N ARG A 486 10.90 -3.55 20.31
CA ARG A 486 11.25 -3.32 21.73
C ARG A 486 10.03 -3.04 22.58
N PHE A 487 9.07 -2.27 22.07
CA PHE A 487 7.81 -2.00 22.75
C PHE A 487 7.02 -3.29 22.95
N ASN A 488 6.86 -4.10 21.89
CA ASN A 488 6.19 -5.40 21.99
C ASN A 488 6.90 -6.35 22.96
N LEU A 489 8.23 -6.44 22.92
CA LEU A 489 9.01 -7.20 23.89
C LEU A 489 8.76 -6.73 25.34
N SER A 490 8.69 -5.43 25.57
CA SER A 490 8.37 -4.87 26.89
C SER A 490 6.94 -5.20 27.33
N GLN A 491 5.97 -5.19 26.41
CA GLN A 491 4.59 -5.60 26.71
C GLN A 491 4.51 -7.11 27.01
N SER A 492 5.19 -7.95 26.23
CA SER A 492 5.30 -9.38 26.50
C SER A 492 5.93 -9.65 27.87
N ALA A 493 7.05 -8.98 28.20
CA ALA A 493 7.67 -9.13 29.51
C ALA A 493 6.76 -8.68 30.67
N LYS A 494 5.95 -7.63 30.47
CA LYS A 494 4.92 -7.24 31.45
C LYS A 494 3.84 -8.30 31.59
N GLN A 495 3.34 -8.84 30.47
CA GLN A 495 2.35 -9.92 30.47
C GLN A 495 2.88 -11.17 31.17
N ASP A 496 4.12 -11.57 30.90
CA ASP A 496 4.77 -12.71 31.55
C ASP A 496 4.93 -12.47 33.06
N ALA A 497 5.30 -11.25 33.47
CA ALA A 497 5.39 -10.90 34.89
C ALA A 497 4.02 -10.91 35.59
N PHE A 498 2.96 -10.41 34.93
CA PHE A 498 1.59 -10.48 35.44
C PHE A 498 1.10 -11.93 35.54
N ARG A 499 1.37 -12.74 34.53
CA ARG A 499 1.07 -14.18 34.52
C ARG A 499 1.77 -14.90 35.66
N ALA A 500 3.09 -14.76 35.80
CA ALA A 500 3.84 -15.39 36.88
C ALA A 500 3.34 -14.93 38.26
N GLY A 501 2.90 -13.68 38.39
CA GLY A 501 2.23 -13.18 39.60
C GLY A 501 0.88 -13.85 39.85
N ALA A 502 0.06 -14.04 38.82
CA ALA A 502 -1.21 -14.74 38.90
C ALA A 502 -1.04 -16.23 39.22
N GLU A 503 -0.03 -16.90 38.64
CA GLU A 503 0.33 -18.30 38.93
C GLU A 503 0.74 -18.47 40.40
N ARG A 504 1.63 -17.60 40.93
CA ARG A 504 1.98 -17.64 42.35
C ARG A 504 0.77 -17.44 43.26
N ARG A 505 -0.12 -16.51 42.90
CA ARG A 505 -1.34 -16.27 43.67
C ARG A 505 -2.30 -17.46 43.59
N LEU A 506 -2.36 -18.13 42.45
CA LEU A 506 -3.14 -19.36 42.28
C LEU A 506 -2.59 -20.48 43.17
N ASP A 507 -1.27 -20.62 43.26
CA ASP A 507 -0.62 -21.59 44.16
C ASP A 507 -0.92 -21.27 45.63
N ASP A 508 -0.85 -20.00 46.03
CA ASP A 508 -1.21 -19.56 47.39
C ASP A 508 -2.69 -19.86 47.71
N VAL A 509 -3.60 -19.57 46.78
CA VAL A 509 -5.04 -19.84 46.92
C VAL A 509 -5.31 -21.35 47.00
N ASN A 510 -4.61 -22.17 46.20
CA ASN A 510 -4.70 -23.62 46.29
C ASN A 510 -4.26 -24.13 47.67
N GLY A 511 -3.12 -23.63 48.20
CA GLY A 511 -2.66 -24.00 49.54
C GLY A 511 -3.64 -23.60 50.65
N GLN A 512 -4.27 -22.43 50.54
CA GLN A 512 -5.33 -22.01 51.48
C GLN A 512 -6.59 -22.88 51.37
N TYR A 513 -6.99 -23.23 50.14
CA TYR A 513 -8.14 -24.08 49.89
C TYR A 513 -7.92 -25.47 50.50
N GLU A 514 -6.77 -26.10 50.25
CA GLU A 514 -6.40 -27.40 50.81
C GLU A 514 -6.39 -27.37 52.35
N ALA A 515 -5.85 -26.31 52.96
CA ALA A 515 -5.87 -26.15 54.42
C ALA A 515 -7.30 -26.05 54.98
N LYS A 516 -8.18 -25.30 54.31
CA LYS A 516 -9.60 -25.16 54.69
C LYS A 516 -10.40 -26.44 54.47
N GLU A 517 -10.07 -27.22 53.45
CA GLU A 517 -10.68 -28.53 53.21
C GLU A 517 -10.33 -29.53 54.32
N GLN A 518 -9.07 -29.51 54.79
CA GLN A 518 -8.63 -30.31 55.95
C GLN A 518 -9.31 -29.85 57.25
N GLU A 519 -9.47 -28.54 57.46
CA GLU A 519 -10.22 -27.98 58.58
C GLU A 519 -11.69 -28.44 58.56
N SER A 520 -12.36 -28.36 57.40
CA SER A 520 -13.73 -28.85 57.22
C SER A 520 -13.85 -30.33 57.56
N THR A 521 -12.89 -31.15 57.10
CA THR A 521 -12.86 -32.59 57.39
C THR A 521 -12.73 -32.85 58.89
N THR A 522 -11.87 -32.09 59.58
CA THR A 522 -11.69 -32.18 61.03
C THR A 522 -12.97 -31.77 61.78
N ILE A 523 -13.67 -30.73 61.32
CA ILE A 523 -14.95 -30.31 61.89
C ILE A 523 -16.01 -31.41 61.70
N ASP A 524 -16.05 -32.07 60.54
CA ASP A 524 -16.98 -33.17 60.25
C ASP A 524 -16.75 -34.40 61.12
N GLU A 525 -15.49 -34.77 61.34
CA GLU A 525 -15.11 -35.83 62.29
C GLU A 525 -15.58 -35.49 63.72
N ASN A 526 -15.39 -34.23 64.14
CA ASN A 526 -15.82 -33.75 65.46
C ASN A 526 -17.35 -33.69 65.60
N ILE A 527 -18.07 -33.26 64.56
CA ILE A 527 -19.54 -33.29 64.51
C ILE A 527 -20.03 -34.71 64.71
N THR A 528 -19.53 -35.66 63.93
CA THR A 528 -19.89 -37.08 64.00
C THR A 528 -19.68 -37.63 65.42
N LYS A 529 -18.51 -37.33 66.01
CA LYS A 529 -18.19 -37.74 67.38
C LYS A 529 -19.15 -37.15 68.42
N VAL A 530 -19.51 -35.86 68.29
CA VAL A 530 -20.45 -35.20 69.22
C VAL A 530 -21.87 -35.74 69.04
N GLU A 531 -22.29 -36.04 67.80
CA GLU A 531 -23.57 -36.69 67.51
C GLU A 531 -23.66 -38.09 68.14
N ASP A 532 -22.62 -38.91 68.02
CA ASP A 532 -22.53 -40.21 68.67
C ASP A 532 -22.59 -40.09 70.21
N GLU A 533 -21.92 -39.10 70.79
CA GLU A 533 -21.98 -38.80 72.23
C GLU A 533 -23.39 -38.38 72.68
N ILE A 534 -24.07 -37.52 71.90
CA ILE A 534 -25.47 -37.11 72.15
C ILE A 534 -26.37 -38.34 72.12
N TRP A 535 -26.26 -39.17 71.07
CA TRP A 535 -27.06 -40.38 70.92
C TRP A 535 -26.87 -41.35 72.10
N LEU A 536 -25.63 -41.52 72.56
CA LEU A 536 -25.31 -42.36 73.72
C LEU A 536 -25.93 -41.80 75.02
N LEU A 537 -25.84 -40.50 75.27
CA LEU A 537 -26.43 -39.85 76.44
C LEU A 537 -27.96 -39.95 76.45
N GLU A 538 -28.58 -39.72 75.29
CA GLU A 538 -30.03 -39.82 75.11
C GLU A 538 -30.52 -41.27 75.30
N SER A 539 -29.77 -42.26 74.81
CA SER A 539 -30.08 -43.68 75.02
C SER A 539 -30.09 -44.10 76.51
N LYS A 540 -29.36 -43.35 77.36
CA LYS A 540 -29.26 -43.55 78.81
C LYS A 540 -30.18 -42.62 79.61
N ASN A 541 -30.98 -41.78 78.95
CA ASN A 541 -31.84 -40.77 79.59
C ASN A 541 -31.06 -39.71 80.39
N GLU A 542 -29.82 -39.41 80.00
CA GLU A 542 -28.96 -38.38 80.60
C GLU A 542 -29.12 -37.02 79.88
N ASP A 543 -28.73 -35.91 80.53
CA ASP A 543 -28.83 -34.56 79.94
C ASP A 543 -27.76 -34.33 78.85
N ALA A 544 -28.21 -34.15 77.60
CA ALA A 544 -27.36 -33.88 76.44
C ALA A 544 -27.27 -32.39 76.05
N ALA A 545 -27.86 -31.46 76.81
CA ALA A 545 -27.98 -30.04 76.42
C ALA A 545 -26.63 -29.38 76.12
N SER A 546 -25.59 -29.64 76.93
CA SER A 546 -24.25 -29.09 76.70
C SER A 546 -23.64 -29.57 75.38
N LYS A 547 -23.89 -30.83 74.99
CA LYS A 547 -23.36 -31.42 73.76
C LYS A 547 -24.11 -30.93 72.52
N ARG A 548 -25.42 -30.69 72.64
CA ARG A 548 -26.21 -30.04 71.57
C ARG A 548 -25.75 -28.61 71.29
N ASN A 549 -25.36 -27.85 72.33
CA ASN A 549 -24.77 -26.52 72.13
C ASN A 549 -23.41 -26.60 71.41
N GLN A 550 -22.56 -27.56 71.80
CA GLN A 550 -21.28 -27.81 71.13
C GLN A 550 -21.49 -28.22 69.65
N LEU A 551 -22.49 -29.05 69.36
CA LEU A 551 -22.86 -29.43 68.00
C LEU A 551 -23.31 -28.21 67.17
N ALA A 552 -24.13 -27.33 67.74
CA ALA A 552 -24.58 -26.11 67.06
C ALA A 552 -23.43 -25.15 66.76
N GLU A 553 -22.43 -25.05 67.64
CA GLU A 553 -21.22 -24.26 67.42
C GLU A 553 -20.35 -24.87 66.30
N LEU A 554 -20.12 -26.19 66.31
CA LEU A 554 -19.40 -26.88 65.24
C LEU A 554 -20.11 -26.78 63.88
N GLN A 555 -21.44 -26.84 63.84
CA GLN A 555 -22.22 -26.65 62.62
C GLN A 555 -22.11 -25.22 62.08
N LYS A 556 -22.04 -24.22 62.98
CA LYS A 556 -21.80 -22.83 62.60
C LYS A 556 -20.39 -22.64 62.03
N ASP A 557 -19.37 -23.22 62.68
CA ASP A 557 -17.99 -23.17 62.20
C ASP A 557 -17.83 -23.87 60.85
N LYS A 558 -18.50 -25.01 60.65
CA LYS A 558 -18.59 -25.69 59.34
C LYS A 558 -19.17 -24.77 58.26
N GLY A 559 -20.23 -24.02 58.59
CA GLY A 559 -20.82 -23.04 57.68
C GLY A 559 -19.83 -21.95 57.26
N LEU A 560 -19.05 -21.43 58.21
CA LEU A 560 -18.01 -20.42 57.92
C LEU A 560 -16.88 -20.98 57.04
N VAL A 561 -16.44 -22.22 57.29
CA VAL A 561 -15.42 -22.89 56.47
C VAL A 561 -15.94 -23.16 55.06
N ALA A 562 -17.22 -23.53 54.90
CA ALA A 562 -17.84 -23.73 53.60
C ALA A 562 -17.90 -22.42 52.78
N ASP A 563 -18.29 -21.30 53.40
CA ASP A 563 -18.29 -19.97 52.77
C ASP A 563 -16.88 -19.56 52.30
N ASP A 564 -15.85 -19.87 53.10
CA ASP A 564 -14.46 -19.58 52.74
C ASP A 564 -13.98 -20.46 51.57
N LEU A 565 -14.35 -21.74 51.54
CA LEU A 565 -14.04 -22.65 50.43
C LEU A 565 -14.70 -22.18 49.12
N GLU A 566 -15.95 -21.70 49.16
CA GLU A 566 -16.63 -21.15 47.98
C GLU A 566 -15.90 -19.92 47.43
N LYS A 567 -15.51 -18.97 48.31
CA LYS A 567 -14.73 -17.79 47.91
C LYS A 567 -13.38 -18.16 47.29
N LEU A 568 -12.66 -19.10 47.90
CA LEU A 568 -11.36 -19.56 47.40
C LEU A 568 -11.50 -20.28 46.04
N SER A 569 -12.57 -21.05 45.85
CA SER A 569 -12.90 -21.70 44.57
C SER A 569 -13.18 -20.68 43.46
N ALA A 570 -13.98 -19.64 43.75
CA ALA A 570 -14.25 -18.57 42.80
C ALA A 570 -12.96 -17.80 42.41
N GLN A 571 -12.11 -17.48 43.39
CA GLN A 571 -10.81 -16.83 43.14
C GLN A 571 -9.88 -17.71 42.30
N LYS A 572 -9.86 -19.02 42.55
CA LYS A 572 -9.10 -19.99 41.75
C LYS A 572 -9.55 -19.97 40.29
N GLN A 573 -10.86 -19.96 40.03
CA GLN A 573 -11.40 -19.89 38.67
C GLN A 573 -11.02 -18.58 37.97
N GLU A 574 -11.18 -17.44 38.64
CA GLU A 574 -10.81 -16.12 38.09
C GLU A 574 -9.33 -16.08 37.68
N LEU A 575 -8.43 -16.57 38.54
CA LEU A 575 -6.99 -16.60 38.25
C LEU A 575 -6.65 -17.54 37.07
N GLN A 576 -7.35 -18.67 36.94
CA GLN A 576 -7.18 -19.57 35.79
C GLN A 576 -7.65 -18.94 34.48
N GLU A 577 -8.76 -18.19 34.49
CA GLU A 577 -9.24 -17.43 33.34
C GLU A 577 -8.24 -16.34 32.93
N VAL A 578 -7.66 -15.63 33.91
CA VAL A 578 -6.61 -14.64 33.66
C VAL A 578 -5.38 -15.29 33.03
N ILE A 579 -4.89 -16.41 33.56
CA ILE A 579 -3.70 -17.11 33.04
C ILE A 579 -3.94 -17.62 31.61
N SER A 580 -5.06 -18.31 31.36
CA SER A 580 -5.40 -18.85 30.03
C SER A 580 -5.63 -17.77 28.98
N GLY A 581 -6.08 -16.58 29.39
CA GLY A 581 -6.18 -15.40 28.53
C GLY A 581 -4.85 -14.95 27.93
N TYR A 582 -3.71 -15.24 28.57
CA TYR A 582 -2.37 -14.88 28.09
C TYR A 582 -1.77 -15.92 27.12
N ASP A 583 -2.06 -17.21 27.28
CA ASP A 583 -1.50 -18.29 26.44
C ASP A 583 -1.92 -18.21 24.96
N SER A 584 -3.07 -17.58 24.68
CA SER A 584 -3.63 -17.50 23.32
C SER A 584 -3.12 -16.30 22.49
N ARG A 585 -2.35 -15.37 23.08
CA ARG A 585 -2.07 -14.06 22.46
C ARG A 585 -0.60 -13.75 22.18
N GLY A 586 0.34 -14.58 22.63
CA GLY A 586 1.77 -14.34 22.43
C GLY A 586 2.27 -14.80 21.06
N GLN A 587 2.64 -13.88 20.18
CA GLN A 587 3.54 -14.22 19.06
C GLN A 587 4.93 -14.49 19.60
N ASP A 588 5.57 -15.57 19.14
CA ASP A 588 6.95 -15.93 19.50
C ASP A 588 7.92 -14.77 19.14
N PRO A 589 8.54 -14.13 20.15
CA PRO A 589 9.47 -13.03 19.92
C PRO A 589 10.70 -13.42 19.09
N GLN A 590 11.17 -14.67 19.20
CA GLN A 590 12.32 -15.17 18.44
C GLN A 590 11.97 -15.29 16.96
N LYS A 591 10.81 -15.89 16.67
CA LYS A 591 10.30 -15.99 15.30
C LYS A 591 10.08 -14.60 14.67
N ARG A 592 9.55 -13.64 15.45
CA ARG A 592 9.40 -12.25 14.99
C ARG A 592 10.75 -11.61 14.67
N GLN A 593 11.72 -11.72 15.58
CA GLN A 593 13.07 -11.17 15.37
C GLN A 593 13.74 -11.79 14.15
N PHE A 594 13.62 -13.11 13.99
CA PHE A 594 14.12 -13.82 12.82
C PHE A 594 13.53 -13.25 11.50
N LEU A 595 12.21 -13.04 11.42
CA LEU A 595 11.58 -12.47 10.23
C LEU A 595 12.03 -11.03 9.95
N LEU A 596 12.24 -10.24 11.01
CA LEU A 596 12.78 -8.90 10.87
C LEU A 596 14.18 -8.94 10.26
N ASP A 597 15.06 -9.80 10.78
CA ASP A 597 16.46 -9.88 10.36
C ASP A 597 16.64 -10.52 8.97
N GLN A 598 15.85 -11.55 8.65
CA GLN A 598 16.03 -12.32 7.42
C GLN A 598 15.24 -11.78 6.23
N VAL A 599 14.16 -11.02 6.46
CA VAL A 599 13.26 -10.58 5.39
C VAL A 599 13.09 -9.06 5.40
N VAL A 600 12.61 -8.51 6.51
CA VAL A 600 12.17 -7.11 6.54
C VAL A 600 13.35 -6.15 6.40
N PHE A 601 14.40 -6.30 7.21
CA PHE A 601 15.57 -5.43 7.14
C PHE A 601 16.34 -5.55 5.83
N PRO A 602 16.57 -6.74 5.24
CA PRO A 602 17.13 -6.88 3.90
C PRO A 602 16.34 -6.16 2.80
N ILE A 603 15.00 -6.19 2.84
CA ILE A 603 14.15 -5.45 1.90
C ILE A 603 14.33 -3.94 2.09
N LEU A 604 14.30 -3.45 3.33
CA LEU A 604 14.52 -2.04 3.63
C LEU A 604 15.93 -1.58 3.24
N ASP A 605 16.93 -2.42 3.47
CA ASP A 605 18.31 -2.26 3.02
C ASP A 605 18.42 -2.17 1.50
N ALA A 606 17.64 -2.96 0.77
CA ALA A 606 17.58 -2.90 -0.68
C ALA A 606 17.00 -1.55 -1.13
N ILE A 607 15.87 -1.12 -0.56
CA ILE A 607 15.24 0.17 -0.91
C ILE A 607 16.16 1.35 -0.55
N GLU A 608 16.91 1.26 0.55
CA GLU A 608 17.89 2.25 1.01
C GLU A 608 19.07 2.44 0.03
N THR A 609 19.23 1.55 -0.96
CA THR A 609 20.20 1.77 -2.06
C THR A 609 19.78 2.87 -3.02
N ASN A 610 18.52 3.32 -2.96
CA ASN A 610 18.06 4.51 -3.65
C ASN A 610 18.35 5.74 -2.79
N GLU A 611 18.97 6.77 -3.36
CA GLU A 611 19.23 8.05 -2.70
C GLU A 611 17.93 8.85 -2.55
N TRP A 612 17.16 8.99 -3.63
CA TRP A 612 15.89 9.70 -3.61
C TRP A 612 14.92 9.22 -4.69
N PHE A 613 13.64 9.53 -4.44
CA PHE A 613 12.52 9.39 -5.36
C PHE A 613 11.83 10.74 -5.53
N VAL A 614 11.45 11.06 -6.77
CA VAL A 614 10.67 12.24 -7.13
C VAL A 614 9.50 11.83 -8.01
N SER A 615 8.34 12.44 -7.77
CA SER A 615 7.22 12.41 -8.70
C SER A 615 6.71 13.82 -8.96
N THR A 616 6.41 14.15 -10.21
CA THR A 616 5.76 15.41 -10.59
C THR A 616 4.58 15.15 -11.49
N GLY A 617 3.60 16.05 -11.43
CA GLY A 617 2.46 16.07 -12.34
C GLY A 617 2.35 17.42 -13.04
N LYS A 618 2.02 17.41 -14.33
CA LYS A 618 1.72 18.61 -15.11
C LYS A 618 0.56 18.36 -16.06
N THR A 619 -0.28 19.37 -16.28
CA THR A 619 -1.36 19.32 -17.29
C THR A 619 -0.93 20.14 -18.48
N THR A 620 -1.31 19.65 -19.66
CA THR A 620 -1.31 20.44 -20.88
C THR A 620 -2.76 20.70 -21.31
N ASN A 621 -2.94 21.24 -22.52
CA ASN A 621 -4.27 21.43 -23.08
C ASN A 621 -4.99 20.10 -23.36
N ASP A 622 -4.25 19.05 -23.74
CA ASP A 622 -4.81 17.76 -24.19
C ASP A 622 -4.28 16.54 -23.42
N SER A 623 -3.52 16.75 -22.34
CA SER A 623 -2.97 15.65 -21.55
C SER A 623 -2.71 15.98 -20.08
N PHE A 624 -2.54 14.91 -19.31
CA PHE A 624 -1.92 14.89 -18.01
C PHE A 624 -0.61 14.10 -18.10
N GLU A 625 0.51 14.70 -17.72
CA GLU A 625 1.82 14.03 -17.64
C GLU A 625 2.21 13.81 -16.18
N PHE A 626 2.63 12.59 -15.87
CA PHE A 626 3.31 12.20 -14.64
C PHE A 626 4.75 11.82 -14.98
N LEU A 627 5.72 12.37 -14.24
CA LEU A 627 7.10 11.90 -14.28
C LEU A 627 7.48 11.33 -12.92
N PHE A 628 8.05 10.14 -12.91
CA PHE A 628 8.62 9.47 -11.75
C PHE A 628 10.12 9.28 -11.99
N SER A 629 10.95 9.70 -11.05
CA SER A 629 12.40 9.57 -11.15
C SER A 629 12.97 8.98 -9.87
N ILE A 630 13.82 7.96 -10.01
CA ILE A 630 14.54 7.30 -8.91
C ILE A 630 16.03 7.39 -9.20
N LYS A 631 16.80 7.85 -8.21
CA LYS A 631 18.26 7.85 -8.28
C LYS A 631 18.83 6.81 -7.33
N GLY A 632 19.58 5.86 -7.87
CA GLY A 632 20.40 4.93 -7.09
C GLY A 632 21.67 5.58 -6.51
N LYS A 633 22.27 4.96 -5.49
CA LYS A 633 23.56 5.34 -4.91
C LYS A 633 24.74 5.05 -5.83
#